data_AF-A0A9E5K568-F1
#
_entry.id   AF-A0A9E5K568-F1
#
_cell.length_a   1.000
_cell.length_b   1.000
_cell.length_c   1.000
_cell.angle_alpha   90.00
_cell.angle_beta   90.00
_cell.angle_gamma   90.00
#
_symmetry.space_group_name_H-M   'P 1'
#
loop_
_entity.id
_entity.type
_entity.pdbx_description
1 polymer ?
#
loop_
_entity_poly.entity_id
_entity_poly.type
_entity_poly.pdbx_seq_one_letter_code
_entity_poly.pdbx_strand_id
1 'polypeptide(L)'
;MNNNIQNLIDGYLDETLSEDQEIELIHWLKSCPSNANKFASAIQFHNKLHDLIQTEKTLIFTPMHEPPVLSKANIRPDKNYWTQTSITAGMASMIGVIIFVYWGFFTSSASATSEIERIANSTSSLLNRTYKIKALDNTPELLNDRQPGIDGGILHVQQPDKYVLIRKFPDERPFITGSDGNSSWSIPPEGAIRISTNVQRFMGPVPGNQHGIPFVNLRSDLAQLKTAYELDFLPNDKNGLHGIKANKKSAEHRGPKRVELWYEPKTGVLQKMIFSGMPQGRGGPSNVSAELIDNSQLPEGFFKHNFHHLPDRQIIEEN
;
A
#
# COMPACT_ATOMS: atom_id res chain seq x y z
N MET A 1 26.48 -31.22 -5.88
CA MET A 1 25.16 -31.71 -6.33
C MET A 1 24.12 -30.57 -6.33
N ASN A 2 24.42 -29.39 -6.90
CA ASN A 2 23.53 -28.21 -6.82
C ASN A 2 23.19 -27.61 -8.20
N ASN A 3 23.69 -28.21 -9.29
CA ASN A 3 23.54 -27.67 -10.64
C ASN A 3 22.16 -27.96 -11.24
N ASN A 4 21.44 -29.01 -10.77
CA ASN A 4 20.14 -29.34 -11.34
C ASN A 4 19.06 -28.32 -10.93
N ILE A 5 19.05 -27.90 -9.66
CA ILE A 5 18.05 -26.95 -9.15
C ILE A 5 18.28 -25.53 -9.68
N GLN A 6 19.54 -25.08 -9.78
CA GLN A 6 19.81 -23.75 -10.35
C GLN A 6 19.35 -23.69 -11.81
N ASN A 7 19.57 -24.74 -12.59
CA ASN A 7 19.07 -24.82 -13.97
C ASN A 7 17.54 -24.78 -14.06
N LEU A 8 16.82 -25.38 -13.10
CA LEU A 8 15.35 -25.27 -13.03
C LEU A 8 14.89 -23.85 -12.70
N ILE A 9 15.59 -23.16 -11.80
CA ILE A 9 15.29 -21.77 -11.46
C ILE A 9 15.56 -20.85 -12.65
N ASP A 10 16.75 -20.97 -13.26
CA ASP A 10 17.13 -20.15 -14.41
C ASP A 10 16.21 -20.42 -15.60
N GLY A 11 15.89 -21.69 -15.87
CA GLY A 11 14.96 -22.06 -16.92
C GLY A 11 13.54 -21.54 -16.68
N TYR A 12 13.09 -21.46 -15.42
CA TYR A 12 11.78 -20.86 -15.08
C TYR A 12 11.78 -19.35 -15.34
N LEU A 13 12.86 -18.67 -14.98
CA LEU A 13 13.01 -17.23 -15.18
C LEU A 13 13.10 -16.85 -16.66
N ASP A 14 13.71 -17.72 -17.47
CA ASP A 14 13.88 -17.51 -18.91
C ASP A 14 12.70 -18.09 -19.75
N GLU A 15 11.66 -18.63 -19.11
CA GLU A 15 10.49 -19.29 -19.76
C GLU A 15 10.88 -20.46 -20.69
N THR A 16 11.91 -21.24 -20.31
CA THR A 16 12.46 -22.34 -21.12
C THR A 16 12.23 -23.74 -20.55
N LEU A 17 11.50 -23.87 -19.42
CA LEU A 17 11.23 -25.18 -18.81
C LEU A 17 10.25 -26.01 -19.63
N SER A 18 10.49 -27.32 -19.66
CA SER A 18 9.47 -28.29 -20.05
C SER A 18 8.47 -28.55 -18.91
N GLU A 19 7.31 -29.11 -19.24
CA GLU A 19 6.25 -29.44 -18.26
C GLU A 19 6.76 -30.38 -17.15
N ASP A 20 7.61 -31.36 -17.49
CA ASP A 20 8.24 -32.27 -16.52
C ASP A 20 9.18 -31.53 -15.56
N GLN A 21 9.89 -30.50 -16.05
CA GLN A 21 10.81 -29.69 -15.25
C GLN A 21 10.07 -28.71 -14.34
N GLU A 22 8.93 -28.17 -14.76
CA GLU A 22 8.06 -27.36 -13.89
C GLU A 22 7.51 -28.17 -12.72
N ILE A 23 7.11 -29.42 -12.97
CA ILE A 23 6.65 -30.33 -11.92
C ILE A 23 7.79 -30.63 -10.92
N GLU A 24 9.01 -30.84 -11.41
CA GLU A 24 10.20 -31.03 -10.57
C GLU A 24 10.49 -29.79 -9.70
N LEU A 25 10.39 -28.59 -10.28
CA LEU A 25 10.55 -27.33 -9.55
C LEU A 25 9.49 -27.15 -8.46
N ILE A 26 8.21 -27.42 -8.76
CA ILE A 26 7.11 -27.33 -7.79
C ILE A 26 7.31 -28.33 -6.64
N HIS A 27 7.75 -29.55 -6.94
CA HIS A 27 8.04 -30.56 -5.93
C HIS A 27 9.20 -30.12 -5.03
N TRP A 28 10.26 -29.55 -5.60
CA TRP A 28 11.38 -29.00 -4.85
C TRP A 28 10.95 -27.82 -3.95
N LEU A 29 10.11 -26.91 -4.43
CA LEU A 29 9.57 -25.79 -3.64
C LEU A 29 8.76 -26.27 -2.42
N LYS A 30 7.98 -27.33 -2.59
CA LYS A 30 7.14 -27.90 -1.51
C LYS A 30 7.92 -28.72 -0.49
N SER A 31 9.12 -29.20 -0.84
CA SER A 31 9.91 -30.09 0.03
C SER A 31 10.47 -29.40 1.29
N CYS A 32 10.73 -28.10 1.27
CA CYS A 32 11.20 -27.36 2.44
C CYS A 32 10.94 -25.85 2.32
N PRO A 33 10.47 -25.15 3.39
CA PRO A 33 10.24 -23.70 3.37
C PRO A 33 11.47 -22.87 2.97
N SER A 34 12.69 -23.35 3.26
CA SER A 34 13.93 -22.67 2.86
C SER A 34 14.15 -22.62 1.34
N ASN A 35 13.56 -23.54 0.58
CA ASN A 35 13.66 -23.58 -0.89
C ASN A 35 12.81 -22.47 -1.53
N ALA A 36 11.61 -22.23 -0.98
CA ALA A 36 10.75 -21.13 -1.38
C ALA A 36 11.45 -19.76 -1.18
N ASN A 37 12.19 -19.60 -0.09
CA ASN A 37 12.97 -18.39 0.16
C ASN A 37 14.11 -18.19 -0.85
N LYS A 38 14.81 -19.27 -1.23
CA LYS A 38 15.86 -19.23 -2.27
C LYS A 38 15.29 -18.86 -3.63
N PHE A 39 14.15 -19.45 -3.99
CA PHE A 39 13.44 -19.13 -5.23
C PHE A 39 12.93 -17.69 -5.28
N ALA A 40 12.32 -17.21 -4.19
CA ALA A 40 11.86 -15.82 -4.07
C ALA A 40 13.02 -14.83 -4.20
N SER A 41 14.20 -15.16 -3.65
CA SER A 41 15.41 -14.34 -3.78
C SER A 41 15.91 -14.28 -5.23
N ALA A 42 15.86 -15.41 -5.96
CA ALA A 42 16.24 -15.46 -7.37
C ALA A 42 15.29 -14.64 -8.27
N ILE A 43 13.97 -14.73 -8.05
CA ILE A 43 12.97 -13.91 -8.76
C ILE A 43 13.20 -12.41 -8.51
N GLN A 44 13.42 -12.03 -7.25
CA GLN A 44 13.68 -10.62 -6.91
C GLN A 44 14.94 -10.08 -7.58
N PHE A 45 15.99 -10.91 -7.68
CA PHE A 45 17.22 -10.54 -8.35
C PHE A 45 17.03 -10.41 -9.87
N HIS A 46 16.35 -11.37 -10.50
CA HIS A 46 16.05 -11.36 -11.94
C HIS A 46 15.20 -10.13 -12.32
N ASN A 47 14.16 -9.80 -11.54
CA ASN A 47 13.34 -8.62 -11.77
C ASN A 47 14.16 -7.31 -11.67
N LYS A 48 15.06 -7.22 -10.69
CA LYS A 48 15.97 -6.06 -10.58
C LYS A 48 16.90 -5.94 -11.79
N LEU A 49 17.41 -7.06 -12.33
CA LEU A 49 18.23 -7.03 -13.55
C LEU A 49 17.42 -6.60 -14.77
N HIS A 50 16.18 -7.08 -14.90
CA HIS A 50 15.28 -6.67 -15.97
C HIS A 50 14.97 -5.17 -15.93
N ASP A 51 14.71 -4.63 -14.74
CA ASP A 51 14.49 -3.20 -14.53
C ASP A 51 15.73 -2.37 -14.95
N LEU A 52 16.93 -2.83 -14.59
CA LEU A 52 18.18 -2.15 -14.96
C LEU A 52 18.42 -2.17 -16.49
N ILE A 53 18.21 -3.32 -17.14
CA ILE A 53 18.39 -3.46 -18.60
C ILE A 53 17.37 -2.62 -19.38
N GLN A 54 16.13 -2.53 -18.92
CA GLN A 54 15.11 -1.66 -19.55
C GLN A 54 15.39 -0.18 -19.32
N THR A 55 15.92 0.18 -18.14
CA THR A 55 16.35 1.56 -17.86
C THR A 55 17.50 1.97 -18.80
N GLU A 56 18.41 1.05 -19.13
CA GLU A 56 19.54 1.31 -20.03
C GLU A 56 19.11 1.38 -21.52
N LYS A 57 18.15 0.55 -21.96
CA LYS A 57 17.58 0.61 -23.33
C LYS A 57 16.85 1.93 -23.62
N THR A 58 16.32 2.59 -22.60
CA THR A 58 15.57 3.86 -22.75
C THR A 58 16.50 5.06 -23.00
N LEU A 59 17.82 4.93 -22.76
CA LEU A 59 18.80 6.00 -22.98
C LEU A 59 19.46 5.99 -24.38
N ILE A 60 19.16 5.02 -25.24
CA ILE A 60 19.86 4.86 -26.54
C ILE A 60 18.98 5.22 -27.76
N PHE A 61 17.66 5.41 -27.60
CA PHE A 61 16.78 5.74 -28.73
C PHE A 61 16.16 7.14 -28.62
N THR A 62 16.88 8.14 -29.12
CA THR A 62 16.28 9.42 -29.54
C THR A 62 16.46 9.58 -31.05
N PRO A 63 15.43 9.40 -31.89
CA PRO A 63 15.50 9.85 -33.28
C PRO A 63 15.36 11.38 -33.29
N MET A 64 16.33 12.07 -33.90
CA MET A 64 16.31 13.52 -34.11
C MET A 64 15.06 13.94 -34.88
N HIS A 65 14.40 14.98 -34.39
CA HIS A 65 13.32 15.67 -35.08
C HIS A 65 13.87 16.55 -36.20
N GLU A 66 13.29 16.40 -37.39
CA GLU A 66 13.55 17.22 -38.58
C GLU A 66 12.79 18.57 -38.45
N PRO A 67 13.43 19.74 -38.68
CA PRO A 67 12.77 21.04 -38.59
C PRO A 67 12.08 21.46 -39.90
N PRO A 68 11.10 22.38 -39.85
CA PRO A 68 10.21 22.67 -40.97
C PRO A 68 10.85 23.49 -42.09
N VAL A 69 10.39 23.19 -43.30
CA VAL A 69 10.76 23.82 -44.57
C VAL A 69 10.17 25.24 -44.66
N LEU A 70 11.02 26.23 -44.92
CA LEU A 70 10.62 27.50 -45.54
C LEU A 70 11.70 27.96 -46.54
N SER A 71 11.34 27.82 -47.82
CA SER A 71 11.63 28.70 -48.98
C SER A 71 12.92 29.53 -48.97
N LYS A 72 13.88 29.17 -49.86
CA LYS A 72 14.99 30.04 -50.31
C LYS A 72 14.61 30.76 -51.61
N ALA A 73 14.71 32.09 -51.61
CA ALA A 73 15.00 32.87 -52.80
C ALA A 73 16.52 33.07 -52.92
N ASN A 74 17.08 32.81 -54.10
CA ASN A 74 18.51 32.88 -54.43
C ASN A 74 19.01 34.32 -54.54
N ILE A 75 20.08 34.70 -53.83
CA ILE A 75 21.09 35.67 -54.29
C ILE A 75 22.50 35.23 -53.85
N ARG A 76 23.46 35.47 -54.76
CA ARG A 76 24.85 35.02 -54.91
C ARG A 76 25.84 35.37 -53.77
N PRO A 77 27.02 34.70 -53.73
CA PRO A 77 28.04 34.89 -52.72
C PRO A 77 29.06 35.97 -53.11
N ASP A 78 29.62 36.68 -52.12
CA ASP A 78 30.94 37.27 -52.29
C ASP A 78 31.69 37.44 -50.94
N LYS A 79 32.89 36.85 -50.93
CA LYS A 79 34.17 37.26 -50.31
C LYS A 79 34.23 37.85 -48.88
N ASN A 80 34.99 37.08 -48.09
CA ASN A 80 36.25 37.44 -47.42
C ASN A 80 36.31 38.22 -46.07
N TYR A 81 37.18 37.65 -45.23
CA TYR A 81 38.05 38.19 -44.17
C TYR A 81 37.50 38.42 -42.75
N TRP A 82 38.26 37.78 -41.83
CA TRP A 82 38.74 38.26 -40.55
C TRP A 82 37.89 38.08 -39.28
N THR A 83 38.33 37.08 -38.49
CA THR A 83 38.70 37.15 -37.07
C THR A 83 37.68 37.55 -35.98
N GLN A 84 37.63 36.63 -35.01
CA GLN A 84 37.67 36.81 -33.56
C GLN A 84 36.37 36.98 -32.75
N THR A 85 36.27 36.05 -31.77
CA THR A 85 35.62 36.15 -30.44
C THR A 85 34.09 36.08 -30.44
N SER A 86 33.40 35.38 -29.53
CA SER A 86 33.67 35.21 -28.10
C SER A 86 32.95 34.00 -27.51
N ILE A 87 33.51 33.56 -26.39
CA ILE A 87 33.03 32.61 -25.38
C ILE A 87 31.63 32.99 -24.88
N THR A 88 30.61 32.15 -25.13
CA THR A 88 29.36 32.11 -24.35
C THR A 88 28.72 30.72 -24.45
N ALA A 89 29.31 29.70 -23.83
CA ALA A 89 28.70 28.38 -23.72
C ALA A 89 28.94 27.68 -22.36
N GLY A 90 29.41 28.43 -21.34
CA GLY A 90 29.74 27.87 -20.02
C GLY A 90 28.69 28.08 -18.93
N MET A 91 27.83 29.10 -19.02
CA MET A 91 26.92 29.48 -17.91
C MET A 91 25.49 28.94 -18.03
N ALA A 92 25.04 28.53 -19.22
CA ALA A 92 23.68 27.99 -19.38
C ALA A 92 23.54 26.57 -18.80
N SER A 93 24.61 25.78 -18.85
CA SER A 93 24.61 24.39 -18.36
C SER A 93 24.61 24.29 -16.83
N MET A 94 25.19 25.27 -16.14
CA MET A 94 25.28 25.26 -14.67
C MET A 94 23.94 25.58 -14.01
N ILE A 95 23.13 26.47 -14.60
CA ILE A 95 21.77 26.76 -14.13
C ILE A 95 20.85 25.55 -14.38
N GLY A 96 21.00 24.86 -15.52
CA GLY A 96 20.25 23.64 -15.81
C GLY A 96 20.52 22.51 -14.82
N VAL A 97 21.80 22.27 -14.46
CA VAL A 97 22.17 21.27 -13.45
C VAL A 97 21.71 21.69 -12.06
N ILE A 98 21.79 22.97 -11.69
CA ILE A 98 21.28 23.43 -10.39
C ILE A 98 19.75 23.28 -10.30
N ILE A 99 19.00 23.53 -11.37
CA ILE A 99 17.54 23.32 -11.40
C ILE A 99 17.18 21.83 -11.38
N PHE A 100 17.90 20.97 -12.12
CA PHE A 100 17.69 19.52 -12.09
C PHE A 100 18.03 18.91 -10.73
N VAL A 101 19.07 19.41 -10.06
CA VAL A 101 19.44 19.03 -8.70
C VAL A 101 18.40 19.56 -7.69
N TYR A 102 17.91 20.80 -7.84
CA TYR A 102 16.88 21.36 -6.95
C TYR A 102 15.52 20.64 -7.08
N TRP A 103 15.18 20.11 -8.26
CA TRP A 103 13.96 19.33 -8.48
C TRP A 103 14.14 17.84 -8.17
N GLY A 104 15.33 17.28 -8.34
CA GLY A 104 15.67 15.89 -8.03
C GLY A 104 15.79 15.59 -6.52
N PHE A 105 15.85 16.61 -5.67
CA PHE A 105 15.82 16.47 -4.21
C PHE A 105 14.42 16.37 -3.60
N PHE A 106 13.35 16.43 -4.39
CA PHE A 106 12.01 16.01 -3.96
C PHE A 106 11.94 14.48 -3.94
N THR A 107 12.51 13.89 -2.88
CA THR A 107 12.26 12.54 -2.35
C THR A 107 11.92 11.45 -3.37
N SER A 108 12.90 10.65 -3.77
CA SER A 108 12.66 9.53 -4.69
C SER A 108 11.73 8.47 -4.06
N SER A 109 10.83 7.88 -4.86
CA SER A 109 9.94 6.80 -4.42
C SER A 109 10.68 5.58 -3.85
N ALA A 110 11.94 5.39 -4.24
CA ALA A 110 12.83 4.39 -3.66
C ALA A 110 13.08 4.64 -2.15
N SER A 111 13.25 5.90 -1.74
CA SER A 111 13.40 6.26 -0.33
C SER A 111 12.10 6.02 0.45
N ALA A 112 10.94 6.42 -0.09
CA ALA A 112 9.64 6.17 0.55
C ALA A 112 9.36 4.66 0.70
N THR A 113 9.77 3.86 -0.28
CA THR A 113 9.65 2.40 -0.24
C THR A 113 10.49 1.78 0.88
N SER A 114 11.74 2.23 1.05
CA SER A 114 12.60 1.76 2.15
C SER A 114 12.07 2.16 3.53
N GLU A 115 11.41 3.31 3.63
CA GLU A 115 10.81 3.76 4.87
C GLU A 115 9.57 2.94 5.24
N ILE A 116 8.74 2.55 4.28
CA ILE A 116 7.64 1.60 4.51
C ILE A 116 8.16 0.26 5.06
N GLU A 117 9.27 -0.25 4.52
CA GLU A 117 9.89 -1.47 5.05
C GLU A 117 10.39 -1.29 6.48
N ARG A 118 11.00 -0.13 6.78
CA ARG A 118 11.43 0.20 8.14
C ARG A 118 10.25 0.19 9.11
N ILE A 119 9.13 0.82 8.76
CA ILE A 119 7.90 0.85 9.57
C ILE A 119 7.35 -0.57 9.79
N ALA A 120 7.31 -1.39 8.74
CA ALA A 120 6.86 -2.78 8.81
C ALA A 120 7.73 -3.65 9.73
N ASN A 121 9.01 -3.29 9.88
CA ASN A 121 9.98 -4.01 10.70
C ASN A 121 10.12 -3.45 12.13
N SER A 122 9.86 -2.16 12.35
CA SER A 122 10.00 -1.51 13.67
C SER A 122 8.78 -1.68 14.56
N THR A 123 7.60 -1.91 13.96
CA THR A 123 6.36 -1.97 14.71
C THR A 123 6.25 -3.30 15.48
N SER A 124 6.14 -3.22 16.80
CA SER A 124 5.92 -4.39 17.65
C SER A 124 4.53 -5.00 17.42
N SER A 125 4.48 -6.31 17.21
CA SER A 125 3.22 -7.07 17.09
C SER A 125 2.41 -7.09 18.39
N LEU A 126 3.05 -6.81 19.54
CA LEU A 126 2.44 -6.83 20.86
C LEU A 126 1.64 -5.55 21.18
N LEU A 127 1.83 -4.48 20.41
CA LEU A 127 1.12 -3.22 20.65
C LEU A 127 -0.30 -3.31 20.12
N ASN A 128 -1.26 -3.09 21.01
CA ASN A 128 -2.63 -2.80 20.59
C ASN A 128 -2.68 -1.36 20.09
N ARG A 129 -3.55 -1.11 19.13
CA ARG A 129 -3.83 0.24 18.64
C ARG A 129 -5.33 0.41 18.58
N THR A 130 -5.81 1.50 19.15
CA THR A 130 -7.20 1.91 19.10
C THR A 130 -7.30 3.17 18.26
N TYR A 131 -8.00 3.07 17.14
CA TYR A 131 -8.23 4.17 16.23
C TYR A 131 -9.68 4.66 16.33
N LYS A 132 -9.86 5.98 16.28
CA LYS A 132 -11.15 6.59 16.01
C LYS A 132 -11.27 6.85 14.52
N ILE A 133 -12.34 6.35 13.92
CA ILE A 133 -12.68 6.54 12.52
C ILE A 133 -13.56 7.78 12.39
N LYS A 134 -13.26 8.63 11.40
CA LYS A 134 -14.08 9.78 11.03
C LYS A 134 -14.28 9.81 9.53
N ALA A 135 -15.53 9.96 9.09
CA ALA A 135 -15.82 10.37 7.73
C ALA A 135 -15.32 11.81 7.52
N LEU A 136 -14.65 12.04 6.40
CA LEU A 136 -14.16 13.37 6.01
C LEU A 136 -15.05 14.04 4.96
N ASP A 137 -16.09 13.33 4.52
CA ASP A 137 -17.07 13.85 3.59
C ASP A 137 -18.13 14.66 4.34
N ASN A 138 -18.61 15.72 3.69
CA ASN A 138 -19.78 16.48 4.17
C ASN A 138 -21.11 15.79 3.81
N THR A 139 -21.05 14.63 3.14
CA THR A 139 -22.23 13.89 2.71
C THR A 139 -22.66 12.94 3.84
N PRO A 140 -23.92 13.02 4.30
CA PRO A 140 -24.44 12.08 5.28
C PRO A 140 -24.32 10.65 4.77
N GLU A 141 -23.81 9.74 5.60
CA GLU A 141 -23.86 8.31 5.28
C GLU A 141 -25.31 7.88 5.08
N LEU A 142 -25.57 7.06 4.07
CA LEU A 142 -26.85 6.39 3.93
C LEU A 142 -26.94 5.32 5.01
N LEU A 143 -27.53 5.69 6.13
CA LEU A 143 -27.77 4.79 7.25
C LEU A 143 -28.74 3.70 6.81
N ASN A 144 -28.40 2.46 7.15
CA ASN A 144 -29.25 1.31 6.93
C ASN A 144 -29.73 0.81 8.29
N ASP A 145 -31.02 0.50 8.43
CA ASP A 145 -31.58 -0.08 9.66
C ASP A 145 -30.89 -1.39 10.08
N ARG A 146 -30.21 -2.06 9.14
CA ARG A 146 -29.47 -3.30 9.39
C ARG A 146 -28.01 -3.10 9.76
N GLN A 147 -27.38 -1.98 9.39
CA GLN A 147 -25.96 -1.74 9.62
C GLN A 147 -25.70 -0.24 9.84
N PRO A 148 -24.99 0.13 10.92
CA PRO A 148 -24.65 1.53 11.16
C PRO A 148 -23.63 2.05 10.14
N GLY A 149 -23.49 3.38 10.10
CA GLY A 149 -22.39 4.06 9.40
C GLY A 149 -21.01 3.75 9.99
N ILE A 150 -19.95 4.18 9.31
CA ILE A 150 -18.56 4.05 9.80
C ILE A 150 -18.11 5.26 10.62
N ASP A 151 -18.76 6.42 10.47
CA ASP A 151 -18.37 7.63 11.18
C ASP A 151 -18.47 7.46 12.71
N GLY A 152 -17.47 7.96 13.42
CA GLY A 152 -17.34 7.80 14.87
C GLY A 152 -16.97 6.39 15.34
N GLY A 153 -16.79 5.43 14.43
CA GLY A 153 -16.43 4.05 14.77
C GLY A 153 -15.09 3.94 15.50
N ILE A 154 -14.98 2.97 16.41
CA ILE A 154 -13.74 2.67 17.15
C ILE A 154 -13.19 1.33 16.68
N LEU A 155 -11.96 1.35 16.19
CA LEU A 155 -11.25 0.17 15.69
C LEU A 155 -10.08 -0.17 16.61
N HIS A 156 -10.18 -1.29 17.31
CA HIS A 156 -9.09 -1.90 18.04
C HIS A 156 -8.38 -2.91 17.14
N VAL A 157 -7.05 -2.89 17.11
CA VAL A 157 -6.25 -3.87 16.35
C VAL A 157 -5.11 -4.42 17.20
N GLN A 158 -4.86 -5.71 17.05
CA GLN A 158 -3.67 -6.40 17.54
C GLN A 158 -3.14 -7.29 16.42
N GLN A 159 -1.84 -7.21 16.16
CA GLN A 159 -1.25 -8.00 15.07
C GLN A 159 -0.95 -9.44 15.52
N PRO A 160 -1.00 -10.41 14.58
CA PRO A 160 -1.62 -10.33 13.26
C PRO A 160 -3.15 -10.56 13.34
N ASP A 161 -3.91 -9.96 12.41
CA ASP A 161 -5.29 -10.35 12.06
C ASP A 161 -6.36 -10.32 13.18
N LYS A 162 -6.06 -9.71 14.34
CA LYS A 162 -7.06 -9.46 15.39
C LYS A 162 -7.57 -8.04 15.30
N TYR A 163 -8.89 -7.91 15.28
CA TYR A 163 -9.52 -6.60 15.32
C TYR A 163 -10.88 -6.66 16.02
N VAL A 164 -11.31 -5.52 16.54
CA VAL A 164 -12.68 -5.27 16.99
C VAL A 164 -13.07 -3.90 16.47
N LEU A 165 -14.13 -3.84 15.66
CA LEU A 165 -14.72 -2.62 15.17
C LEU A 165 -16.07 -2.42 15.85
N ILE A 166 -16.19 -1.34 16.62
CA ILE A 166 -17.42 -0.92 17.29
C ILE A 166 -17.99 0.26 16.52
N ARG A 167 -19.21 0.11 16.02
CA ARG A 167 -19.98 1.18 15.37
C ARG A 167 -21.30 1.32 16.10
N LYS A 168 -21.95 2.46 15.97
CA LYS A 168 -23.23 2.72 16.63
C LYS A 168 -24.29 3.14 15.64
N PHE A 169 -25.51 2.66 15.87
CA PHE A 169 -26.69 3.22 15.22
C PHE A 169 -26.98 4.63 15.76
N PRO A 170 -27.86 5.41 15.10
CA PRO A 170 -28.26 6.73 15.60
C PRO A 170 -28.88 6.73 17.00
N ASP A 171 -29.41 5.58 17.44
CA ASP A 171 -29.96 5.36 18.78
C ASP A 171 -28.91 4.88 19.80
N GLU A 172 -27.61 5.03 19.48
CA GLU A 172 -26.45 4.66 20.28
C GLU A 172 -26.25 3.16 20.52
N ARG A 173 -27.12 2.28 19.97
CA ARG A 173 -26.92 0.83 20.11
C ARG A 173 -25.67 0.36 19.35
N PRO A 174 -24.81 -0.48 19.96
CA PRO A 174 -23.58 -0.91 19.32
C PRO A 174 -23.83 -2.05 18.34
N PHE A 175 -23.14 -1.99 17.20
CA PHE A 175 -22.93 -3.09 16.29
C PHE A 175 -21.43 -3.39 16.26
N ILE A 176 -21.05 -4.61 16.64
CA ILE A 176 -19.65 -4.98 16.82
C ILE A 176 -19.29 -6.06 15.80
N THR A 177 -18.19 -5.87 15.08
CA THR A 177 -17.56 -6.93 14.29
C THR A 177 -16.14 -7.14 14.76
N GLY A 178 -15.62 -8.35 14.62
CA GLY A 178 -14.25 -8.61 15.06
C GLY A 178 -13.68 -9.92 14.55
N SER A 179 -12.43 -10.14 14.89
CA SER A 179 -11.65 -11.35 14.63
C SER A 179 -10.67 -11.57 15.77
N ASP A 180 -10.52 -12.82 16.20
CA ASP A 180 -9.47 -13.25 17.13
C ASP A 180 -8.23 -13.80 16.41
N GLY A 181 -8.22 -13.74 15.08
CA GLY A 181 -7.18 -14.27 14.21
C GLY A 181 -7.45 -15.70 13.71
N ASN A 182 -8.41 -16.42 14.29
CA ASN A 182 -8.82 -17.77 13.88
C ASN A 182 -10.25 -17.80 13.34
N SER A 183 -11.11 -16.96 13.89
CA SER A 183 -12.51 -16.80 13.50
C SER A 183 -12.84 -15.32 13.43
N SER A 184 -13.83 -14.98 12.61
CA SER A 184 -14.45 -13.66 12.64
C SER A 184 -15.90 -13.75 13.06
N TRP A 185 -16.41 -12.65 13.61
CA TRP A 185 -17.73 -12.62 14.20
C TRP A 185 -18.42 -11.28 14.02
N SER A 186 -19.75 -11.29 14.15
CA SER A 186 -20.63 -10.13 14.06
C SER A 186 -21.70 -10.21 15.13
N ILE A 187 -21.78 -9.15 15.95
CA ILE A 187 -22.69 -9.00 17.08
C ILE A 187 -23.58 -7.79 16.79
N PRO A 188 -24.80 -8.03 16.26
CA PRO A 188 -25.81 -6.97 16.16
C PRO A 188 -26.34 -6.60 17.56
N PRO A 189 -26.96 -5.42 17.72
CA PRO A 189 -27.60 -5.01 18.97
C PRO A 189 -28.54 -6.08 19.53
N GLU A 190 -29.31 -6.69 18.63
CA GLU A 190 -30.33 -7.70 18.93
C GLU A 190 -30.25 -8.86 17.94
N GLY A 191 -30.75 -10.03 18.35
CA GLY A 191 -30.83 -11.22 17.51
C GLY A 191 -29.66 -12.19 17.68
N ALA A 192 -29.35 -12.98 16.66
CA ALA A 192 -28.28 -13.97 16.74
C ALA A 192 -26.90 -13.37 16.48
N ILE A 193 -25.89 -13.92 17.16
CA ILE A 193 -24.48 -13.67 16.91
C ILE A 193 -24.04 -14.57 15.78
N ARG A 194 -23.27 -14.04 14.83
CA ARG A 194 -22.73 -14.82 13.73
C ARG A 194 -21.24 -15.02 13.92
N ILE A 195 -20.78 -16.25 13.73
CA ILE A 195 -19.37 -16.63 13.81
C ILE A 195 -19.01 -17.37 12.53
N SER A 196 -17.81 -17.13 12.01
CA SER A 196 -17.30 -17.74 10.78
C SER A 196 -15.84 -18.10 10.95
N THR A 197 -15.45 -19.28 10.42
CA THR A 197 -14.04 -19.70 10.36
C THR A 197 -13.24 -18.91 9.32
N ASN A 198 -13.91 -18.31 8.34
CA ASN A 198 -13.30 -17.32 7.46
C ASN A 198 -13.08 -16.00 8.23
N VAL A 199 -11.82 -15.69 8.54
CA VAL A 199 -11.39 -14.48 9.28
C VAL A 199 -11.72 -13.15 8.57
N GLN A 200 -11.98 -13.20 7.26
CA GLN A 200 -12.31 -12.02 6.46
C GLN A 200 -13.81 -11.76 6.35
N ARG A 201 -14.66 -12.71 6.77
CA ARG A 201 -16.12 -12.70 6.57
C ARG A 201 -16.78 -11.40 7.04
N PHE A 202 -16.41 -10.89 8.21
CA PHE A 202 -17.02 -9.70 8.82
C PHE A 202 -16.14 -8.44 8.78
N MET A 203 -15.03 -8.47 8.03
CA MET A 203 -14.09 -7.34 7.93
C MET A 203 -14.56 -6.26 6.94
N GLY A 204 -15.62 -6.53 6.16
CA GLY A 204 -16.16 -5.64 5.12
C GLY A 204 -16.27 -4.15 5.49
N PRO A 205 -16.72 -3.78 6.70
CA PRO A 205 -16.83 -2.38 7.12
C PRO A 205 -15.51 -1.69 7.52
N VAL A 206 -14.42 -2.43 7.75
CA VAL A 206 -13.12 -1.84 8.12
C VAL A 206 -12.57 -1.06 6.92
N PRO A 207 -12.20 0.24 7.08
CA PRO A 207 -11.66 1.04 5.98
C PRO A 207 -10.45 0.35 5.33
N GLY A 208 -10.38 0.35 4.01
CA GLY A 208 -9.28 -0.30 3.27
C GLY A 208 -9.36 -1.83 3.15
N ASN A 209 -10.25 -2.52 3.87
CA ASN A 209 -10.35 -3.98 3.86
C ASN A 209 -10.60 -4.57 2.47
N GLN A 210 -11.52 -3.99 1.69
CA GLN A 210 -11.86 -4.48 0.34
C GLN A 210 -10.66 -4.52 -0.63
N HIS A 211 -9.50 -4.02 -0.19
CA HIS A 211 -8.31 -3.75 -0.98
C HIS A 211 -7.03 -4.26 -0.30
N GLY A 212 -7.15 -5.03 0.79
CA GLY A 212 -6.00 -5.62 1.49
C GLY A 212 -5.12 -4.60 2.20
N ILE A 213 -5.65 -3.42 2.53
CA ILE A 213 -4.97 -2.41 3.34
C ILE A 213 -5.80 -1.94 4.56
N PRO A 214 -6.42 -2.84 5.34
CA PRO A 214 -7.14 -2.45 6.56
C PRO A 214 -6.21 -2.02 7.70
N PHE A 215 -4.90 -2.27 7.58
CA PHE A 215 -3.87 -2.07 8.60
C PHE A 215 -4.10 -2.87 9.89
N VAL A 216 -4.86 -3.97 9.78
CA VAL A 216 -5.00 -4.99 10.83
C VAL A 216 -3.75 -5.88 10.85
N ASN A 217 -3.19 -6.17 9.66
CA ASN A 217 -1.91 -6.85 9.50
C ASN A 217 -0.93 -5.91 8.79
N LEU A 218 -0.33 -5.02 9.59
CA LEU A 218 0.52 -3.94 9.08
C LEU A 218 1.59 -4.42 8.10
N ARG A 219 2.20 -5.59 8.33
CA ARG A 219 3.26 -6.09 7.44
C ARG A 219 2.72 -6.44 6.06
N SER A 220 1.65 -7.24 5.97
CA SER A 220 1.04 -7.59 4.68
C SER A 220 0.44 -6.36 3.99
N ASP A 221 -0.18 -5.49 4.78
CA ASP A 221 -0.91 -4.34 4.27
C ASP A 221 0.06 -3.28 3.70
N LEU A 222 1.21 -3.06 4.35
CA LEU A 222 2.28 -2.22 3.80
C LEU A 222 2.95 -2.83 2.56
N ALA A 223 3.08 -4.16 2.49
CA ALA A 223 3.57 -4.83 1.29
C ALA A 223 2.58 -4.65 0.12
N GLN A 224 1.28 -4.78 0.38
CA GLN A 224 0.23 -4.53 -0.61
C GLN A 224 0.24 -3.07 -1.10
N LEU A 225 0.45 -2.12 -0.18
CA LEU A 225 0.56 -0.70 -0.51
C LEU A 225 1.72 -0.44 -1.48
N LYS A 226 2.90 -1.00 -1.24
CA LYS A 226 4.06 -0.88 -2.14
C LYS A 226 3.79 -1.42 -3.54
N THR A 227 3.05 -2.52 -3.63
CA THR A 227 2.74 -3.16 -4.91
C THR A 227 1.76 -2.31 -5.72
N ALA A 228 0.64 -1.90 -5.12
CA ALA A 228 -0.47 -1.27 -5.82
C ALA A 228 -0.40 0.27 -5.94
N TYR A 229 0.52 0.93 -5.22
CA TYR A 229 0.61 2.38 -5.14
C TYR A 229 2.01 2.92 -5.41
N GLU A 230 2.08 4.12 -5.98
CA GLU A 230 3.27 4.97 -6.04
C GLU A 230 3.41 5.72 -4.72
N LEU A 231 4.61 5.67 -4.15
CA LEU A 231 4.89 6.21 -2.82
C LEU A 231 5.75 7.48 -2.91
N ASP A 232 5.29 8.53 -2.25
CA ASP A 232 5.99 9.79 -2.05
C ASP A 232 6.01 10.15 -0.56
N PHE A 233 6.98 10.95 -0.14
CA PHE A 233 6.90 11.59 1.16
C PHE A 233 5.96 12.79 1.14
N LEU A 234 5.29 13.01 2.26
CA LEU A 234 4.62 14.27 2.57
C LEU A 234 5.58 15.14 3.39
N PRO A 235 5.43 16.48 3.32
CA PRO A 235 6.11 17.37 4.26
C PRO A 235 5.78 16.96 5.69
N ASN A 236 6.78 17.05 6.57
CA ASN A 236 6.59 16.75 7.99
C ASN A 236 5.47 17.62 8.57
N ASP A 237 4.63 16.99 9.39
CA ASP A 237 3.58 17.73 10.10
C ASP A 237 4.21 18.60 11.19
N LYS A 238 3.48 19.64 11.61
CA LYS A 238 3.86 20.55 12.70
C LYS A 238 4.16 19.81 14.01
N ASN A 239 3.59 18.64 14.19
CA ASN A 239 3.79 17.78 15.36
C ASN A 239 5.00 16.84 15.24
N GLY A 240 5.82 16.97 14.18
CA GLY A 240 6.99 16.12 13.97
C GLY A 240 6.67 14.72 13.44
N LEU A 241 5.42 14.48 13.01
CA LEU A 241 5.07 13.25 12.30
C LEU A 241 5.64 13.28 10.90
N HIS A 242 6.14 12.12 10.46
CA HIS A 242 6.49 11.91 9.07
C HIS A 242 5.28 11.36 8.32
N GLY A 243 5.12 11.77 7.07
CA GLY A 243 4.00 11.37 6.23
C GLY A 243 4.47 10.66 4.97
N ILE A 244 3.77 9.59 4.60
CA ILE A 244 3.90 8.93 3.29
C ILE A 244 2.55 9.02 2.59
N LYS A 245 2.57 9.48 1.35
CA LYS A 245 1.43 9.52 0.44
C LYS A 245 1.59 8.39 -0.57
N ALA A 246 0.57 7.56 -0.67
CA ALA A 246 0.46 6.48 -1.62
C ALA A 246 -0.64 6.81 -2.63
N ASN A 247 -0.30 7.01 -3.90
CA ASN A 247 -1.28 7.22 -4.99
C ASN A 247 -1.45 5.93 -5.78
N LYS A 248 -2.69 5.57 -6.09
CA LYS A 248 -2.98 4.30 -6.75
C LYS A 248 -2.44 4.28 -8.18
N LYS A 249 -1.62 3.27 -8.53
CA LYS A 249 -0.95 3.15 -9.84
C LYS A 249 -1.91 3.02 -11.02
N SER A 250 -2.98 2.26 -10.83
CA SER A 250 -3.93 1.92 -11.91
C SER A 250 -5.35 1.75 -11.37
N ALA A 251 -6.34 1.94 -12.25
CA ALA A 251 -7.75 1.66 -11.97
C ALA A 251 -8.04 0.16 -11.76
N GLU A 252 -7.18 -0.73 -12.28
CA GLU A 252 -7.28 -2.19 -12.10
C GLU A 252 -7.09 -2.61 -10.64
N HIS A 253 -6.26 -1.86 -9.91
CA HIS A 253 -6.16 -2.05 -8.48
C HIS A 253 -7.43 -1.52 -7.79
N ARG A 254 -8.07 -2.38 -7.02
CA ARG A 254 -9.14 -1.97 -6.12
C ARG A 254 -8.51 -1.18 -4.97
N GLY A 255 -9.16 -0.12 -4.50
CA GLY A 255 -8.52 0.75 -3.52
C GLY A 255 -9.16 2.13 -3.40
N PRO A 256 -8.92 2.82 -2.28
CA PRO A 256 -8.90 4.29 -2.31
C PRO A 256 -7.98 4.78 -3.43
N LYS A 257 -8.28 5.95 -3.98
CA LYS A 257 -7.39 6.61 -4.95
C LYS A 257 -6.08 7.05 -4.30
N ARG A 258 -6.12 7.39 -3.01
CA ARG A 258 -4.96 7.83 -2.24
C ARG A 258 -5.03 7.31 -0.80
N VAL A 259 -3.89 6.94 -0.25
CA VAL A 259 -3.70 6.66 1.17
C VAL A 259 -2.62 7.60 1.70
N GLU A 260 -2.84 8.22 2.84
CA GLU A 260 -1.79 8.95 3.57
C GLU A 260 -1.56 8.26 4.91
N LEU A 261 -0.29 7.97 5.21
CA LEU A 261 0.15 7.35 6.45
C LEU A 261 1.01 8.36 7.22
N TRP A 262 0.57 8.75 8.40
CA TRP A 262 1.31 9.63 9.30
C TRP A 262 1.76 8.83 10.52
N TYR A 263 3.05 8.86 10.79
CA TYR A 263 3.65 7.99 11.80
C TYR A 263 4.72 8.70 12.63
N GLU A 264 4.94 8.16 13.82
CA GLU A 264 6.04 8.61 14.67
C GLU A 264 7.38 8.07 14.14
N PRO A 265 8.37 8.93 13.81
CA PRO A 265 9.58 8.48 13.11
C PRO A 265 10.38 7.43 13.89
N LYS A 266 10.45 7.57 15.22
CA LYS A 266 11.25 6.69 16.09
C LYS A 266 10.68 5.29 16.21
N THR A 267 9.36 5.19 16.41
CA THR A 267 8.69 3.91 16.70
C THR A 267 8.08 3.27 15.46
N GLY A 268 7.76 4.07 14.44
CA GLY A 268 6.99 3.63 13.27
C GLY A 268 5.49 3.46 13.58
N VAL A 269 5.02 3.85 14.76
CA VAL A 269 3.59 3.75 15.12
C VAL A 269 2.80 4.69 14.20
N LEU A 270 1.84 4.12 13.47
CA LEU A 270 0.88 4.89 12.69
C LEU A 270 -0.03 5.67 13.63
N GLN A 271 0.06 7.00 13.57
CA GLN A 271 -0.73 7.93 14.37
C GLN A 271 -2.01 8.32 13.63
N LYS A 272 -1.95 8.41 12.30
CA LYS A 272 -3.11 8.76 11.49
C LYS A 272 -3.02 8.12 10.11
N MET A 273 -4.15 7.64 9.63
CA MET A 273 -4.34 7.14 8.28
C MET A 273 -5.46 7.92 7.62
N ILE A 274 -5.29 8.30 6.35
CA ILE A 274 -6.33 8.95 5.55
C ILE A 274 -6.52 8.13 4.28
N PHE A 275 -7.76 7.75 4.01
CA PHE A 275 -8.16 7.02 2.82
C PHE A 275 -9.05 7.93 1.98
N SER A 276 -8.60 8.29 0.78
CA SER A 276 -9.32 9.21 -0.09
C SER A 276 -9.80 8.53 -1.36
N GLY A 277 -11.01 8.87 -1.80
CA GLY A 277 -11.62 8.29 -3.00
C GLY A 277 -11.86 6.79 -2.89
N MET A 278 -12.33 6.31 -1.73
CA MET A 278 -12.78 4.94 -1.53
C MET A 278 -13.98 4.60 -2.43
N PRO A 279 -14.06 3.36 -2.95
CA PRO A 279 -15.24 2.90 -3.68
C PRO A 279 -16.47 2.92 -2.78
N GLN A 280 -17.51 3.67 -3.17
CA GLN A 280 -18.64 3.93 -2.28
C GLN A 280 -19.71 2.84 -2.28
N GLY A 281 -19.63 1.82 -3.14
CA GLY A 281 -20.51 0.63 -3.17
C GLY A 281 -21.97 0.88 -2.79
N ARG A 282 -22.28 0.76 -1.50
CA ARG A 282 -23.61 0.89 -0.88
C ARG A 282 -23.86 2.19 -0.09
N GLY A 283 -23.16 3.28 -0.40
CA GLY A 283 -23.42 4.60 0.20
C GLY A 283 -22.55 4.98 1.41
N GLY A 284 -21.37 4.38 1.54
CA GLY A 284 -20.37 4.79 2.54
C GLY A 284 -19.55 6.03 2.11
N PRO A 285 -18.78 6.63 3.03
CA PRO A 285 -17.95 7.79 2.71
C PRO A 285 -16.87 7.42 1.69
N SER A 286 -16.61 8.34 0.77
CA SER A 286 -15.47 8.32 -0.14
C SER A 286 -14.16 8.69 0.57
N ASN A 287 -14.20 9.49 1.63
CA ASN A 287 -13.01 9.89 2.38
C ASN A 287 -13.16 9.58 3.87
N VAL A 288 -12.19 8.90 4.45
CA VAL A 288 -12.18 8.51 5.87
C VAL A 288 -10.80 8.74 6.46
N SER A 289 -10.77 9.14 7.72
CA SER A 289 -9.55 9.10 8.54
C SER A 289 -9.69 8.09 9.68
N ALA A 290 -8.57 7.49 10.06
CA ALA A 290 -8.43 6.70 11.28
C ALA A 290 -7.27 7.29 12.09
N GLU A 291 -7.56 7.80 13.28
CA GLU A 291 -6.62 8.53 14.14
C GLU A 291 -6.40 7.74 15.43
N LEU A 292 -5.15 7.52 15.82
CA LEU A 292 -4.78 6.77 17.00
C LEU A 292 -5.22 7.55 18.25
N ILE A 293 -6.01 6.91 19.11
CA ILE A 293 -6.49 7.50 20.36
C ILE A 293 -5.98 6.77 21.59
N ASP A 294 -5.54 5.52 21.46
CA ASP A 294 -4.93 4.73 22.54
C ASP A 294 -4.04 3.61 21.97
N ASN A 295 -3.00 3.23 22.70
CA ASN A 295 -2.11 2.10 22.40
C ASN A 295 -1.82 1.21 23.62
N SER A 296 -2.64 1.34 24.67
CA SER A 296 -2.52 0.58 25.92
C SER A 296 -2.82 -0.91 25.77
N GLN A 297 -2.48 -1.69 26.79
CA GLN A 297 -2.80 -3.11 26.82
C GLN A 297 -4.31 -3.32 27.01
N LEU A 298 -4.93 -4.10 26.11
CA LEU A 298 -6.33 -4.50 26.21
C LEU A 298 -6.46 -5.74 27.12
N PRO A 299 -7.63 -5.91 27.79
CA PRO A 299 -7.88 -7.08 28.61
C PRO A 299 -7.66 -8.41 27.87
N GLU A 300 -7.29 -9.44 28.61
CA GLU A 300 -7.20 -10.78 28.05
C GLU A 300 -8.55 -11.23 27.48
N GLY A 301 -8.52 -11.86 26.30
CA GLY A 301 -9.72 -12.31 25.62
C GLY A 301 -10.51 -11.21 24.92
N PHE A 302 -10.09 -9.94 24.98
CA PHE A 302 -10.81 -8.82 24.34
C PHE A 302 -11.17 -9.09 22.87
N PHE A 303 -10.32 -9.74 22.08
CA PHE A 303 -10.61 -10.01 20.67
C PHE A 303 -11.55 -11.21 20.42
N LYS A 304 -11.95 -11.94 21.46
CA LYS A 304 -12.90 -13.06 21.36
C LYS A 304 -14.33 -12.54 21.42
N HIS A 305 -15.23 -13.15 20.64
CA HIS A 305 -16.63 -12.73 20.59
C HIS A 305 -17.29 -12.73 21.98
N ASN A 306 -17.02 -13.75 22.80
CA ASN A 306 -17.62 -13.92 24.13
C ASN A 306 -17.27 -12.80 25.13
N PHE A 307 -16.27 -11.96 24.84
CA PHE A 307 -15.96 -10.77 25.61
C PHE A 307 -17.00 -9.65 25.41
N HIS A 308 -17.75 -9.69 24.30
CA HIS A 308 -18.59 -8.58 23.83
C HIS A 308 -20.09 -8.84 23.92
N HIS A 309 -20.51 -9.99 24.45
CA HIS A 309 -21.92 -10.31 24.60
C HIS A 309 -22.19 -11.20 25.81
N LEU A 310 -23.45 -11.22 26.24
CA LEU A 310 -23.91 -12.12 27.28
C LEU A 310 -23.95 -13.58 26.78
N PRO A 311 -23.70 -14.57 27.66
CA PRO A 311 -23.56 -15.97 27.27
C PRO A 311 -24.85 -16.65 26.76
N ASP A 312 -26.01 -16.03 26.98
CA ASP A 312 -27.35 -16.54 26.62
C ASP A 312 -27.79 -16.17 25.19
N ARG A 313 -27.03 -15.30 24.50
CA ARG A 313 -27.29 -14.94 23.10
C ARG A 313 -27.17 -16.17 22.19
N GLN A 314 -28.16 -16.38 21.30
CA GLN A 314 -28.08 -17.39 20.26
C GLN A 314 -26.87 -17.16 19.34
N ILE A 315 -26.11 -18.23 19.07
CA ILE A 315 -24.99 -18.25 18.14
C ILE A 315 -25.38 -19.03 16.88
N ILE A 316 -25.02 -18.47 15.72
CA ILE A 316 -25.13 -19.11 14.41
C ILE A 316 -23.74 -19.18 13.80
N GLU A 317 -23.32 -20.38 13.44
CA GLU A 317 -22.08 -20.61 12.69
C GLU A 317 -22.35 -20.48 11.19
N GLU A 318 -21.49 -19.75 10.49
CA GLU A 318 -21.48 -19.59 9.03
C GLU A 318 -20.19 -20.20 8.47
N ASN A 319 -20.31 -20.96 7.38
CA ASN A 319 -19.17 -21.49 6.63
C ASN A 319 -18.69 -20.49 5.57
#